data_AF-X0U546-F1
#
_entry.id   AF-X0U546-F1
#
_cell.length_a   1.000
_cell.length_b   1.000
_cell.length_c   1.000
_cell.angle_alpha   90.00
_cell.angle_beta   90.00
_cell.angle_gamma   90.00
#
_symmetry.space_group_name_H-M   'P 1'
#
loop_
_entity.id
_entity.type
_entity.pdbx_description
1 polymer ?
#
loop_
_entity_poly.entity_id
_entity_poly.type
_entity_poly.pdbx_seq_one_letter_code
_entity_poly.pdbx_strand_id
1 'polypeptide(L)'
;GCTKCKEEKELEEFYKDKQKRSGFRSSCKDCYDKFSIESHKKFPWKKTLYKIKSRCNNINDNSYSRYGGRGIKCRITAEEIKKLWFRDKAYEMEKPSIDREDNDGHYEFGNCRYMELVENIKRAHIIPVLQFDLDGNFIREFVSIMDAERNTGIDNRQICRVTKKQRKQCHGFIWKYKENTT
;
A
#
# COMPACT_ATOMS: atom_id res chain seq x y z
N GLY A 1 -8.17 -5.35 40.42
CA GLY A 1 -7.61 -6.51 39.70
C GLY A 1 -7.91 -6.52 38.20
N CYS A 2 -7.13 -7.30 37.45
CA CYS A 2 -7.28 -7.52 36.01
C CYS A 2 -8.55 -8.33 35.70
N THR A 3 -9.39 -7.84 34.76
CA THR A 3 -10.64 -8.52 34.38
C THR A 3 -10.46 -9.88 33.69
N LYS A 4 -9.26 -10.19 33.18
CA LYS A 4 -8.94 -11.41 32.43
C LYS A 4 -8.29 -12.49 33.30
N CYS A 5 -7.11 -12.24 33.86
CA CYS A 5 -6.43 -13.21 34.73
C CYS A 5 -6.93 -13.19 36.19
N LYS A 6 -7.76 -12.21 36.57
CA LYS A 6 -8.30 -12.04 37.93
C LYS A 6 -7.29 -11.70 39.02
N GLU A 7 -6.01 -11.62 38.69
CA GLU A 7 -4.95 -11.18 39.60
C GLU A 7 -5.07 -9.68 39.93
N GLU A 8 -4.71 -9.33 41.16
CA GLU A 8 -4.43 -7.94 41.55
C GLU A 8 -3.07 -7.52 40.99
N LYS A 9 -3.05 -6.36 40.31
CA LYS A 9 -1.86 -5.83 39.63
C LYS A 9 -1.81 -4.32 39.79
N GLU A 10 -0.61 -3.77 39.83
CA GLU A 10 -0.35 -2.33 39.86
C GLU A 10 -0.80 -1.64 38.56
N LEU A 11 -1.10 -0.34 38.62
CA LEU A 11 -1.67 0.42 37.49
C LEU A 11 -0.72 0.48 36.28
N GLU A 12 0.58 0.43 36.50
CA GLU A 12 1.62 0.43 35.47
C GLU A 12 1.53 -0.83 34.60
N GLU A 13 0.94 -1.92 35.10
CA GLU A 13 0.72 -3.17 34.38
C GLU A 13 -0.47 -3.10 33.42
N PHE A 14 -1.09 -1.93 33.25
CA PHE A 14 -2.22 -1.71 32.35
C PHE A 14 -1.87 -0.66 31.28
N TYR A 15 -2.36 -0.85 30.07
CA TYR A 15 -2.26 0.18 29.04
C TYR A 15 -3.18 1.36 29.37
N LYS A 16 -2.69 2.58 29.15
CA LYS A 16 -3.50 3.80 29.21
C LYS A 16 -4.59 3.77 28.14
N ASP A 17 -5.79 4.19 28.52
CA ASP A 17 -6.95 4.27 27.63
C ASP A 17 -7.75 5.53 27.94
N LYS A 18 -7.64 6.53 27.07
CA LYS A 18 -8.31 7.83 27.22
C LYS A 18 -9.84 7.74 27.11
N GLN A 19 -10.39 6.62 26.62
CA GLN A 19 -11.83 6.41 26.51
C GLN A 19 -12.45 5.86 27.80
N LYS A 20 -11.63 5.37 28.74
CA LYS A 20 -12.09 4.82 30.02
C LYS A 20 -12.05 5.89 31.09
N ARG A 21 -13.07 5.92 31.96
CA ARG A 21 -13.12 6.82 33.12
C ARG A 21 -11.92 6.66 34.05
N SER A 22 -11.41 5.44 34.20
CA SER A 22 -10.22 5.14 35.00
C SER A 22 -8.91 5.60 34.34
N GLY A 23 -8.90 5.95 33.05
CA GLY A 23 -7.70 6.23 32.27
C GLY A 23 -6.88 4.99 31.89
N PHE A 24 -7.29 3.79 32.29
CA PHE A 24 -6.60 2.53 32.05
C PHE A 24 -7.54 1.46 31.49
N ARG A 25 -6.99 0.53 30.71
CA ARG A 25 -7.69 -0.68 30.28
C ARG A 25 -8.04 -1.56 31.48
N SER A 26 -9.09 -2.36 31.33
CA SER A 26 -9.55 -3.28 32.38
C SER A 26 -8.76 -4.59 32.43
N SER A 27 -7.90 -4.87 31.45
CA SER A 27 -7.03 -6.04 31.39
C SER A 27 -5.57 -5.61 31.41
N CYS A 28 -4.72 -6.36 32.12
CA CYS A 28 -3.29 -6.11 32.17
C CYS A 28 -2.63 -6.29 30.79
N LYS A 29 -1.42 -5.75 30.65
CA LYS A 29 -0.61 -5.78 29.42
C LYS A 29 -0.44 -7.20 28.89
N ASP A 30 -0.02 -8.16 29.72
CA ASP A 30 0.16 -9.56 29.30
C ASP A 30 -1.12 -10.18 28.72
N CYS A 31 -2.24 -10.00 29.41
CA CYS A 31 -3.52 -10.54 28.95
C CYS A 31 -3.96 -9.88 27.64
N TYR A 32 -3.75 -8.57 27.52
CA TYR A 32 -4.07 -7.84 26.31
C TYR A 32 -3.17 -8.25 25.13
N ASP A 33 -1.87 -8.39 25.36
CA ASP A 33 -0.89 -8.73 24.34
C ASP A 33 -1.10 -10.14 23.82
N LYS A 34 -1.34 -11.11 24.71
CA LYS A 34 -1.72 -12.48 24.33
C LYS A 34 -2.97 -12.48 23.44
N PHE A 35 -4.03 -11.78 23.86
CA PHE A 35 -5.25 -11.64 23.09
C PHE A 35 -5.02 -10.95 21.74
N SER A 36 -4.21 -9.90 21.72
CA SER A 36 -3.87 -9.12 20.52
C SER A 36 -3.13 -9.99 19.50
N ILE A 37 -2.12 -10.75 19.94
CA ILE A 37 -1.36 -11.68 19.10
C ILE A 37 -2.28 -12.73 18.50
N GLU A 38 -3.12 -13.37 19.32
CA GLU A 38 -4.04 -14.41 18.87
C GLU A 38 -5.08 -13.86 17.87
N SER A 39 -5.67 -12.70 18.18
CA SER A 39 -6.62 -12.01 17.31
C SER A 39 -5.99 -11.64 15.96
N HIS A 40 -4.74 -11.16 15.95
CA HIS A 40 -4.01 -10.87 14.72
C HIS A 40 -3.72 -12.12 13.88
N LYS A 41 -3.44 -13.27 14.52
CA LYS A 41 -3.27 -14.55 13.81
C LYS A 41 -4.59 -15.07 13.24
N LYS A 42 -5.68 -14.95 14.00
CA LYS A 42 -7.01 -15.45 13.61
C LYS A 42 -7.69 -14.58 12.56
N PHE A 43 -7.43 -13.27 12.58
CA PHE A 43 -8.09 -12.28 11.72
C PHE A 43 -7.09 -11.29 11.09
N PRO A 44 -6.08 -11.75 10.33
CA PRO A 44 -5.02 -10.89 9.81
C PRO A 44 -5.54 -9.76 8.91
N TRP A 45 -6.60 -10.01 8.14
CA TRP A 45 -7.26 -9.00 7.29
C TRP A 45 -7.85 -7.82 8.08
N LYS A 46 -8.19 -7.98 9.37
CA LYS A 46 -8.64 -6.85 10.21
C LYS A 46 -7.53 -5.83 10.44
N LYS A 47 -6.28 -6.30 10.62
CA LYS A 47 -5.10 -5.43 10.73
C LYS A 47 -4.85 -4.68 9.42
N THR A 48 -5.02 -5.35 8.28
CA THR A 48 -4.95 -4.71 6.95
C THR A 48 -5.98 -3.61 6.82
N LEU A 49 -7.26 -3.88 7.12
CA LEU A 49 -8.33 -2.88 7.04
C LEU A 49 -8.08 -1.68 7.97
N TYR A 50 -7.62 -1.92 9.19
CA TYR A 50 -7.23 -0.84 10.11
C TYR A 50 -6.16 0.07 9.49
N LYS A 51 -5.12 -0.52 8.90
CA LYS A 51 -4.06 0.25 8.23
C LYS A 51 -4.53 0.98 6.97
N ILE A 52 -5.43 0.39 6.20
CA ILE A 52 -6.09 1.09 5.07
C ILE A 52 -6.83 2.32 5.58
N LYS A 53 -7.69 2.17 6.59
CA LYS A 53 -8.45 3.27 7.18
C LYS A 53 -7.56 4.38 7.73
N SER A 54 -6.46 4.03 8.41
CA SER A 54 -5.47 5.00 8.89
C SER A 54 -4.90 5.82 7.75
N ARG A 55 -4.37 5.18 6.70
CA ARG A 55 -3.78 5.88 5.55
C ARG A 55 -4.78 6.78 4.81
N CYS A 56 -6.04 6.38 4.73
CA CYS A 56 -7.09 7.15 4.04
C CYS A 56 -7.63 8.32 4.87
N ASN A 57 -7.73 8.20 6.20
CA ASN A 57 -8.53 9.12 7.02
C ASN A 57 -7.76 9.83 8.14
N ASN A 58 -6.58 9.33 8.53
CA ASN A 58 -5.80 9.93 9.61
C ASN A 58 -4.73 10.86 9.03
N ILE A 59 -4.94 12.18 9.16
CA ILE A 59 -3.98 13.19 8.69
C ILE A 59 -2.59 13.08 9.33
N ASN A 60 -2.51 12.49 10.53
CA ASN A 60 -1.24 12.26 11.24
C ASN A 60 -0.54 10.95 10.82
N ASP A 61 -1.12 10.17 9.90
CA ASP A 61 -0.45 9.01 9.32
C ASP A 61 0.67 9.48 8.38
N ASN A 62 1.89 8.98 8.56
CA ASN A 62 3.05 9.36 7.73
C ASN A 62 2.83 9.11 6.23
N SER A 63 1.87 8.27 5.86
CA SER A 63 1.53 8.03 4.46
C SER A 63 0.31 8.80 3.99
N TYR A 64 -0.39 9.56 4.84
CA TYR A 64 -1.65 10.22 4.51
C TYR A 64 -1.58 11.03 3.21
N SER A 65 -0.52 11.83 3.02
CA SER A 65 -0.32 12.65 1.82
C SER A 65 -0.33 11.84 0.51
N ARG A 66 0.08 10.56 0.54
CA ARG A 66 0.08 9.65 -0.62
C ARG A 66 -1.22 8.87 -0.80
N TYR A 67 -2.14 8.96 0.15
CA TYR A 67 -3.41 8.24 0.14
C TYR A 67 -4.56 9.22 0.38
N GLY A 68 -5.00 9.41 1.62
CA GLY A 68 -6.10 10.30 1.97
C GLY A 68 -5.92 11.74 1.46
N GLY A 69 -4.70 12.26 1.51
CA GLY A 69 -4.33 13.57 0.97
C GLY A 69 -4.48 13.71 -0.55
N ARG A 70 -4.49 12.60 -1.30
CA ARG A 70 -4.81 12.54 -2.74
C ARG A 70 -6.30 12.30 -3.03
N GLY A 71 -7.13 12.14 -1.99
CA GLY A 71 -8.55 11.78 -2.14
C GLY A 71 -8.84 10.28 -2.25
N ILE A 72 -7.85 9.41 -2.01
CA ILE A 72 -8.04 7.95 -2.00
C ILE A 72 -8.84 7.53 -0.76
N LYS A 73 -9.99 6.90 -0.97
CA LYS A 73 -10.92 6.47 0.09
C LYS A 73 -10.84 4.97 0.38
N CYS A 74 -11.22 4.61 1.59
CA CYS A 74 -11.50 3.23 1.99
C CYS A 74 -12.97 2.91 1.70
N ARG A 75 -13.26 2.29 0.55
CA ARG A 75 -14.59 1.84 0.14
C ARG A 75 -14.81 0.34 0.37
N ILE A 76 -13.74 -0.42 0.62
CA ILE A 76 -13.78 -1.84 0.92
C ILE A 76 -14.31 -2.11 2.33
N THR A 77 -15.25 -3.05 2.45
CA THR A 77 -15.86 -3.46 3.71
C THR A 77 -15.01 -4.50 4.46
N ALA A 78 -15.35 -4.75 5.72
CA ALA A 78 -14.70 -5.78 6.54
C ALA A 78 -14.95 -7.21 6.03
N GLU A 79 -16.08 -7.45 5.37
CA GLU A 79 -16.37 -8.74 4.77
C GLU A 79 -15.63 -8.90 3.43
N GLU A 80 -15.54 -7.83 2.64
CA GLU A 80 -14.80 -7.86 1.37
C GLU A 80 -13.30 -8.04 1.57
N ILE A 81 -12.66 -7.35 2.52
CA ILE A 81 -11.23 -7.56 2.80
C ILE A 81 -10.94 -9.00 3.26
N LYS A 82 -11.89 -9.62 3.99
CA LYS A 82 -11.83 -11.03 4.36
C LYS A 82 -11.98 -11.92 3.13
N LYS A 83 -12.93 -11.64 2.25
CA LYS A 83 -13.11 -12.36 0.99
C LYS A 83 -11.84 -12.28 0.14
N LEU A 84 -11.20 -11.12 0.03
CA LEU A 84 -9.91 -10.96 -0.67
C LEU A 84 -8.82 -11.86 -0.07
N TRP A 85 -8.72 -11.91 1.26
CA TRP A 85 -7.73 -12.75 1.94
C TRP A 85 -7.80 -14.21 1.51
N PHE A 86 -9.01 -14.76 1.38
CA PHE A 86 -9.21 -16.14 0.94
C PHE A 86 -9.16 -16.30 -0.58
N ARG A 87 -9.75 -15.36 -1.34
CA ARG A 87 -9.74 -15.35 -2.82
C ARG A 87 -8.31 -15.40 -3.36
N ASP A 88 -7.45 -14.57 -2.79
CA ASP A 88 -6.07 -14.38 -3.24
C ASP A 88 -5.09 -15.32 -2.53
N LYS A 89 -5.59 -16.26 -1.72
CA LYS A 89 -4.77 -17.21 -0.93
C LYS A 89 -3.70 -16.54 -0.08
N ALA A 90 -4.01 -15.38 0.52
CA ALA A 90 -3.08 -14.64 1.36
C ALA A 90 -2.62 -15.42 2.61
N TYR A 91 -3.34 -16.48 2.98
CA TYR A 91 -2.95 -17.40 4.04
C TYR A 91 -1.80 -18.36 3.64
N GLU A 92 -1.50 -18.50 2.35
CA GLU A 92 -0.36 -19.28 1.83
C GLU A 92 0.88 -18.40 1.62
N MET A 93 0.74 -17.07 1.69
CA MET A 93 1.82 -16.12 1.48
C MET A 93 2.75 -16.03 2.70
N GLU A 94 4.04 -15.80 2.45
CA GLU A 94 5.01 -15.53 3.51
C GLU A 94 4.77 -14.13 4.12
N LYS A 95 4.58 -13.12 3.25
CA LYS A 95 4.39 -11.72 3.65
C LYS A 95 3.27 -11.08 2.83
N PRO A 96 2.00 -11.43 3.11
CA PRO A 96 0.85 -10.90 2.36
C PRO A 96 0.77 -9.37 2.48
N SER A 97 0.65 -8.71 1.34
CA SER A 97 0.53 -7.27 1.20
C SER A 97 -0.68 -6.92 0.35
N ILE A 98 -1.42 -5.87 0.73
CA ILE A 98 -2.58 -5.40 -0.04
C ILE A 98 -2.11 -4.44 -1.14
N ASP A 99 -2.41 -4.79 -2.38
CA ASP A 99 -2.16 -4.03 -3.60
C ASP A 99 -3.45 -3.33 -4.07
N ARG A 100 -3.29 -2.21 -4.77
CA ARG A 100 -4.35 -1.61 -5.58
C ARG A 100 -3.91 -1.73 -7.04
N GLU A 101 -4.72 -2.38 -7.87
CA GLU A 101 -4.38 -2.60 -9.27
C GLU A 101 -4.25 -1.27 -10.03
N ASP A 102 -5.24 -0.40 -9.84
CA ASP A 102 -5.16 1.03 -10.10
C ASP A 102 -4.72 1.76 -8.82
N ASN A 103 -3.49 2.28 -8.87
CA ASN A 103 -2.83 2.99 -7.76
C ASN A 103 -3.53 4.30 -7.35
N ASP A 104 -4.45 4.79 -8.17
CA ASP A 104 -5.09 6.09 -8.01
C ASP A 104 -6.59 5.91 -7.72
N GLY A 105 -7.10 4.73 -8.05
CA GLY A 105 -8.35 4.18 -7.58
C GLY A 105 -8.42 3.98 -6.05
N HIS A 106 -9.64 3.81 -5.56
CA HIS A 106 -9.91 3.63 -4.14
C HIS A 106 -9.58 2.22 -3.66
N TYR A 107 -9.53 2.01 -2.33
CA TYR A 107 -9.59 0.65 -1.81
C TYR A 107 -11.01 0.14 -1.94
N GLU A 108 -11.27 -0.72 -2.92
CA GLU A 108 -12.56 -1.35 -3.21
C GLU A 108 -12.34 -2.77 -3.72
N PHE A 109 -13.33 -3.65 -3.61
CA PHE A 109 -13.15 -5.08 -3.85
C PHE A 109 -12.57 -5.42 -5.24
N GLY A 110 -12.99 -4.69 -6.28
CA GLY A 110 -12.51 -4.88 -7.65
C GLY A 110 -11.12 -4.30 -7.91
N ASN A 111 -10.69 -3.30 -7.14
CA ASN A 111 -9.38 -2.67 -7.30
C ASN A 111 -8.32 -3.25 -6.37
N CYS A 112 -8.70 -4.10 -5.40
CA CYS A 112 -7.78 -4.62 -4.40
C CYS A 112 -7.48 -6.11 -4.58
N ARG A 113 -6.23 -6.48 -4.30
CA ARG A 113 -5.81 -7.88 -4.19
C ARG A 113 -4.69 -8.03 -3.16
N TYR A 114 -4.60 -9.19 -2.53
CA TYR A 114 -3.40 -9.58 -1.82
C TYR A 114 -2.37 -10.14 -2.80
N MET A 115 -1.11 -9.85 -2.53
CA MET A 115 0.04 -10.42 -3.21
C MET A 115 1.25 -10.40 -2.27
N GLU A 116 2.35 -11.05 -2.66
CA GLU A 116 3.57 -11.01 -1.86
C GLU A 116 4.13 -9.59 -1.76
N LEU A 117 4.61 -9.21 -0.57
CA LEU A 117 5.18 -7.88 -0.33
C LEU A 117 6.27 -7.53 -1.34
N VAL A 118 7.14 -8.48 -1.66
CA VAL A 118 8.24 -8.29 -2.61
C VAL A 118 7.72 -7.96 -4.01
N GLU A 119 6.62 -8.59 -4.44
CA GLU A 119 6.01 -8.33 -5.74
C GLU A 119 5.29 -6.98 -5.77
N ASN A 120 4.57 -6.63 -4.70
CA ASN A 120 3.92 -5.32 -4.56
C ASN A 120 4.95 -4.17 -4.64
N ILE A 121 6.08 -4.31 -3.93
CA ILE A 121 7.19 -3.32 -4.01
C ILE A 121 7.73 -3.22 -5.44
N LYS A 122 7.95 -4.36 -6.13
CA LYS A 122 8.42 -4.34 -7.53
C LYS A 122 7.44 -3.59 -8.43
N ARG A 123 6.13 -3.81 -8.30
CA ARG A 123 5.11 -3.11 -9.09
C ARG A 123 5.14 -1.60 -8.90
N ALA A 124 5.32 -1.13 -7.66
CA ALA A 124 5.41 0.30 -7.36
C ALA A 124 6.59 1.02 -8.07
N HIS A 125 7.62 0.27 -8.48
CA HIS A 125 8.80 0.80 -9.16
C HIS A 125 8.80 0.62 -10.68
N ILE A 126 7.82 -0.10 -11.23
CA ILE A 126 7.67 -0.29 -12.68
C ILE A 126 6.75 0.80 -13.21
N ILE A 127 7.35 1.87 -13.74
CA ILE A 127 6.62 2.94 -14.42
C ILE A 127 6.80 2.72 -15.93
N PRO A 128 5.71 2.43 -16.67
CA PRO A 128 5.79 2.29 -18.12
C PRO A 128 6.31 3.59 -18.76
N VAL A 129 7.02 3.45 -19.88
CA VAL A 129 7.52 4.59 -20.63
C VAL A 129 6.97 4.56 -22.05
N LEU A 130 6.47 5.70 -22.50
CA LEU A 130 5.87 5.92 -23.80
C LEU A 130 6.90 6.57 -24.72
N GLN A 131 7.04 6.02 -25.92
CA GLN A 131 7.89 6.54 -26.99
C GLN A 131 7.02 7.26 -28.03
N PHE A 132 7.46 8.44 -28.44
CA PHE A 132 6.83 9.23 -29.50
C PHE A 132 7.87 9.66 -30.52
N ASP A 133 7.43 9.94 -31.75
CA ASP A 133 8.27 10.65 -32.72
C ASP A 133 8.41 12.15 -32.36
N LEU A 134 9.10 12.91 -33.21
CA LEU A 134 9.34 14.34 -32.97
C LEU A 134 8.10 15.22 -33.21
N ASP A 135 7.12 14.73 -33.96
CA ASP A 135 5.83 15.41 -34.19
C ASP A 135 4.83 15.12 -33.05
N GLY A 136 5.19 14.21 -32.14
CA GLY A 136 4.40 13.86 -30.97
C GLY A 136 3.44 12.69 -31.20
N ASN A 137 3.57 11.96 -32.32
CA ASN A 137 2.78 10.76 -32.58
C ASN A 137 3.28 9.60 -31.72
N PHE A 138 2.36 8.85 -31.13
CA PHE A 138 2.69 7.69 -30.31
C PHE A 138 3.26 6.56 -31.17
N ILE A 139 4.38 5.99 -30.74
CA ILE A 139 5.02 4.85 -31.40
C ILE A 139 4.74 3.56 -30.64
N ARG A 140 5.08 3.51 -29.34
CA ARG A 140 4.91 2.32 -28.50
C ARG A 140 5.02 2.61 -27.01
N GLU A 141 4.53 1.67 -26.23
CA GLU A 141 4.68 1.62 -24.76
C GLU A 141 5.65 0.50 -24.39
N PHE A 142 6.53 0.78 -23.44
CA PHE A 142 7.42 -0.20 -22.82
C PHE A 142 7.04 -0.37 -21.36
N VAL A 143 7.22 -1.59 -20.84
CA VAL A 143 6.90 -1.91 -19.44
C VAL A 143 7.74 -1.09 -18.47
N SER A 144 8.97 -0.72 -18.85
CA SER A 144 9.83 0.15 -18.07
C SER A 144 10.91 0.81 -18.93
N ILE A 145 11.67 1.73 -18.34
CA ILE A 145 12.81 2.37 -19.03
C ILE A 145 13.94 1.39 -19.34
N MET A 146 14.11 0.33 -18.52
CA MET A 146 15.06 -0.75 -18.79
C MET A 146 14.61 -1.62 -19.96
N ASP A 147 13.29 -1.84 -20.07
CA ASP A 147 12.71 -2.55 -21.19
C ASP A 147 12.87 -1.74 -22.49
N ALA A 148 12.68 -0.43 -22.44
CA ALA A 148 12.97 0.47 -23.56
C ALA A 148 14.43 0.40 -24.01
N GLU A 149 15.39 0.41 -23.08
CA GLU A 149 16.82 0.26 -23.39
C GLU A 149 17.11 -1.07 -24.09
N ARG A 150 16.61 -2.19 -23.58
CA ARG A 150 16.83 -3.52 -24.19
C ARG A 150 16.28 -3.61 -25.61
N ASN A 151 15.16 -2.95 -25.88
CA ASN A 151 14.48 -3.02 -27.18
C ASN A 151 14.98 -1.98 -28.19
N THR A 152 15.53 -0.86 -27.72
CA THR A 152 15.95 0.25 -28.61
C THR A 152 17.46 0.45 -28.67
N GLY A 153 18.21 -0.11 -27.72
CA GLY A 153 19.64 0.16 -27.54
C GLY A 153 19.95 1.54 -26.96
N ILE A 154 18.93 2.34 -26.62
CA ILE A 154 19.11 3.69 -26.08
C ILE A 154 19.34 3.62 -24.56
N ASP A 155 20.46 4.19 -24.10
CA ASP A 155 20.81 4.26 -22.67
C ASP A 155 19.65 4.84 -21.85
N ASN A 156 19.20 4.06 -20.86
CA ASN A 156 18.06 4.43 -20.01
C ASN A 156 18.24 5.78 -19.28
N ARG A 157 19.49 6.20 -19.01
CA ARG A 157 19.82 7.49 -18.38
C ARG A 157 19.48 8.64 -19.31
N GLN A 158 19.62 8.46 -20.62
CA GLN A 158 19.25 9.45 -21.61
C GLN A 158 17.73 9.55 -21.73
N ILE A 159 17.04 8.41 -21.78
CA ILE A 159 15.56 8.36 -21.75
C ILE A 159 15.04 9.06 -20.48
N CYS A 160 15.63 8.78 -19.31
CA CYS A 160 15.25 9.35 -18.01
C CYS A 160 15.39 10.89 -17.97
N ARG A 161 16.42 11.44 -18.64
CA ARG A 161 16.58 12.90 -18.76
C ARG A 161 15.45 13.52 -19.59
N VAL A 162 14.96 12.83 -20.62
CA VAL A 162 13.82 13.31 -21.42
C VAL A 162 12.52 13.23 -20.62
N THR A 163 12.25 12.09 -19.95
CA THR A 163 11.02 11.94 -19.14
C THR A 163 10.95 12.93 -17.98
N LYS A 164 12.10 13.33 -17.40
CA LYS A 164 12.20 14.37 -16.36
C LYS A 164 12.23 15.81 -16.91
N LYS A 165 11.97 16.00 -18.21
CA LYS A 165 12.00 17.30 -18.90
C LYS A 165 13.35 18.03 -18.81
N GLN A 166 14.45 17.32 -18.55
CA GLN A 166 15.81 17.86 -18.56
C GLN A 166 16.39 17.92 -19.99
N ARG A 167 15.82 17.16 -20.91
CA ARG A 167 16.07 17.23 -22.36
C ARG A 167 14.75 17.14 -23.12
N LYS A 168 14.71 17.68 -24.34
CA LYS A 168 13.52 17.65 -25.20
C LYS A 168 13.33 16.29 -25.90
N GLN A 169 14.41 15.66 -26.31
CA GLN A 169 14.42 14.38 -27.04
C GLN A 169 15.74 13.63 -26.81
N CYS A 170 15.76 12.33 -27.12
CA CYS A 170 16.99 11.58 -27.32
C CYS A 170 16.83 10.61 -28.50
N HIS A 171 17.87 10.52 -29.34
CA HIS A 171 17.92 9.64 -30.51
C HIS A 171 16.72 9.79 -31.46
N GLY A 172 16.20 11.01 -31.62
CA GLY A 172 15.06 11.28 -32.50
C GLY A 172 13.69 10.96 -31.90
N PHE A 173 13.62 10.68 -30.60
CA PHE A 173 12.38 10.33 -29.92
C PHE A 173 12.08 11.22 -28.71
N ILE A 174 10.80 11.47 -28.50
CA ILE A 174 10.28 12.08 -27.27
C ILE A 174 9.84 10.93 -26.35
N TRP A 175 10.13 11.07 -25.06
CA TRP A 175 9.82 10.05 -24.06
C TRP A 175 9.03 10.63 -22.90
N LYS A 176 7.98 9.93 -22.48
CA LYS A 176 7.18 10.31 -21.32
C LYS A 176 6.99 9.08 -20.44
N TYR A 177 7.06 9.24 -19.12
CA TYR A 177 6.46 8.22 -18.27
C TYR A 177 4.97 8.17 -18.59
N LYS A 178 4.42 6.96 -18.71
CA LYS A 178 2.98 6.80 -18.68
C LYS A 178 2.54 7.35 -17.34
N GLU A 179 1.65 8.33 -17.35
CA GLU A 179 1.09 8.84 -16.12
C GLU A 179 0.40 7.67 -15.41
N ASN A 180 0.99 7.23 -14.30
CA ASN A 180 0.19 6.65 -13.25
C ASN A 180 -0.57 7.86 -12.70
N THR A 181 -1.86 7.96 -13.01
CA THR A 181 -2.77 9.07 -12.66
C THR A 181 -2.34 9.74 -11.34
N THR A 182 -1.59 10.84 -11.39
CA THR A 182 -0.68 11.24 -10.28
C THR A 182 -1.33 11.48 -8.93
#